data_AF-A0A1B5Z9L2-F1
#
_entry.id   AF-A0A1B5Z9L2-F1
#
_cell.length_a   1.000
_cell.length_b   1.000
_cell.length_c   1.000
_cell.angle_alpha   90.00
_cell.angle_beta   90.00
_cell.angle_gamma   90.00
#
_symmetry.space_group_name_H-M   'P 1'
#
loop_
_entity.id
_entity.type
_entity.pdbx_description
1 polymer ?
#
loop_
_entity_poly.entity_id
_entity_poly.type
_entity_poly.pdbx_seq_one_letter_code
_entity_poly.pdbx_strand_id
1 'polypeptide(L)'
;IIGAVDEIGYTQPHSGSRKIQVSFNLRDLSDNVVKCTLWEDYATKFLNFNNNNSDAGPTIVCMKYAKAKQEGKFPLTVSNTWSTTELFINEGLPEIDAFKKKLVSL
;
A
#
# COMPACT_ATOMS: atom_id res chain seq x y z
N ILE A 1 -6.89 -5.72 2.94
CA ILE A 1 -7.23 -4.27 2.85
C ILE A 1 -7.07 -3.82 1.41
N ILE A 2 -7.89 -2.88 0.96
CA ILE A 2 -7.81 -2.32 -0.40
C ILE A 2 -8.05 -0.82 -0.32
N GLY A 3 -7.35 -0.04 -1.13
CA GLY A 3 -7.55 1.40 -1.24
C GLY A 3 -6.70 2.06 -2.30
N ALA A 4 -6.92 3.36 -2.49
CA ALA A 4 -6.05 4.21 -3.28
C ALA A 4 -4.90 4.75 -2.41
N VAL A 5 -3.70 4.82 -2.97
CA VAL A 5 -2.57 5.49 -2.32
C VAL A 5 -2.85 6.99 -2.29
N ASP A 6 -2.90 7.54 -1.08
CA ASP A 6 -3.25 8.94 -0.81
C ASP A 6 -2.00 9.81 -0.65
N GLU A 7 -1.06 9.37 0.18
CA GLU A 7 0.20 10.06 0.46
C GLU A 7 1.33 9.03 0.63
N ILE A 8 2.46 9.26 -0.02
CA ILE A 8 3.69 8.52 0.24
C ILE A 8 4.53 9.31 1.23
N GLY A 9 4.77 8.71 2.39
CA GLY A 9 5.59 9.29 3.45
C GLY A 9 7.04 8.84 3.35
N TYR A 10 7.63 8.46 4.49
CA TYR A 10 9.04 8.07 4.56
C TYR A 10 9.40 6.90 3.64
N THR A 11 10.48 7.05 2.89
CA THR A 11 11.07 6.01 2.03
C THR A 11 12.54 5.77 2.39
N GLN A 12 12.94 4.50 2.39
CA GLN A 12 14.32 4.04 2.41
C GLN A 12 14.49 3.07 1.23
N PRO A 13 14.83 3.57 0.03
CA PRO A 13 14.79 2.77 -1.21
C PRO A 13 15.99 1.85 -1.39
N HIS A 14 17.11 2.13 -0.72
CA HIS A 14 18.35 1.36 -0.84
C HIS A 14 18.63 0.57 0.43
N SER A 15 19.06 -0.67 0.25
CA SER A 15 19.59 -1.50 1.33
C SER A 15 20.97 -1.00 1.76
N GLY A 16 21.30 -1.23 3.04
CA GLY A 16 22.55 -0.81 3.66
C GLY A 16 22.52 -1.17 5.14
N SER A 17 22.79 -0.21 6.02
CA SER A 17 22.60 -0.40 7.47
C SER A 17 21.12 -0.46 7.89
N ARG A 18 20.20 -0.19 6.97
CA ARG A 18 18.74 -0.20 7.20
C ARG A 18 18.05 -1.05 6.14
N LYS A 19 16.91 -1.62 6.56
CA LYS A 19 15.99 -2.35 5.69
C LYS A 19 15.34 -1.40 4.69
N ILE A 20 15.04 -1.91 3.49
CA ILE A 20 14.26 -1.15 2.52
C ILE A 20 12.85 -1.00 3.07
N GLN A 21 12.28 0.20 3.01
CA GLN A 21 10.92 0.45 3.47
C GLN A 21 10.25 1.62 2.78
N VAL A 22 8.92 1.60 2.79
CA VAL A 22 8.07 2.73 2.39
C VAL A 22 6.88 2.81 3.33
N SER A 23 6.61 4.00 3.84
CA SER A 23 5.37 4.31 4.54
C SER A 23 4.44 5.10 3.64
N PHE A 24 3.15 4.79 3.66
CA PHE A 24 2.14 5.48 2.86
C PHE A 24 0.77 5.40 3.52
N ASN A 25 -0.11 6.31 3.16
CA ASN A 25 -1.51 6.30 3.54
C ASN A 25 -2.33 5.61 2.45
N LEU A 26 -3.23 4.73 2.88
CA LEU A 26 -4.18 4.05 2.01
C LEU A 26 -5.60 4.52 2.37
N ARG A 27 -6.31 5.05 1.38
CA ARG A 27 -7.67 5.58 1.51
C ARG A 27 -8.68 4.65 0.86
N ASP A 28 -9.73 4.27 1.59
CA ASP A 28 -10.81 3.42 1.05
C ASP A 28 -11.94 4.26 0.41
N LEU A 29 -12.99 3.59 -0.08
CA LEU A 29 -14.15 4.24 -0.71
C LEU A 29 -15.08 4.97 0.29
N SER A 30 -14.85 4.79 1.58
CA SER A 30 -15.59 5.48 2.66
C SER A 30 -14.75 6.60 3.27
N ASP A 31 -13.70 7.03 2.57
CA ASP A 31 -12.76 8.08 2.98
C ASP A 31 -11.95 7.76 4.26
N ASN A 32 -11.96 6.50 4.71
CA ASN A 32 -11.13 6.08 5.84
C ASN A 32 -9.67 5.97 5.38
N VAL A 33 -8.76 6.48 6.20
CA VAL A 33 -7.32 6.44 5.93
C VAL A 33 -6.62 5.53 6.93
N VAL A 34 -5.80 4.60 6.43
CA VAL A 34 -4.92 3.76 7.26
C VAL A 34 -3.46 3.93 6.83
N LYS A 35 -2.58 4.05 7.84
CA LYS A 35 -1.15 4.10 7.59
C LYS A 35 -0.60 2.70 7.35
N CYS A 36 0.14 2.56 6.26
CA CYS A 36 0.78 1.33 5.83
C CYS A 36 2.31 1.47 5.85
N THR A 37 3.02 0.39 6.16
CA THR A 37 4.46 0.29 5.95
C THR A 37 4.79 -1.03 5.24
N LEU A 38 5.41 -0.95 4.07
CA LEU A 38 5.97 -2.10 3.38
C LEU A 38 7.48 -2.17 3.64
N TRP A 39 8.00 -3.39 3.65
CA TRP A 39 9.40 -3.72 3.93
C TRP A 39 10.00 -4.58 2.82
N GLU A 40 11.30 -4.44 2.60
CA GLU A 40 12.13 -5.25 1.71
C GLU A 40 11.52 -5.38 0.31
N ASP A 41 11.40 -6.59 -0.22
CA ASP A 41 10.93 -6.86 -1.58
C ASP A 41 9.55 -6.26 -1.87
N TYR A 42 8.68 -6.18 -0.87
CA TYR A 42 7.37 -5.54 -1.02
C TYR A 42 7.48 -4.03 -1.18
N ALA A 43 8.40 -3.39 -0.42
CA ALA A 43 8.69 -1.97 -0.58
C ALA A 43 9.33 -1.70 -1.94
N THR A 44 10.27 -2.54 -2.37
CA THR A 44 10.90 -2.45 -3.69
C THR A 44 9.86 -2.56 -4.81
N LYS A 45 8.95 -3.55 -4.75
CA LYS A 45 7.84 -3.72 -5.71
C LYS A 45 6.99 -2.45 -5.79
N PHE A 46 6.61 -1.89 -4.64
CA PHE A 46 5.78 -0.68 -4.57
C PHE A 46 6.49 0.55 -5.13
N LEU A 47 7.74 0.81 -4.71
CA LEU A 47 8.51 1.98 -5.15
C LEU A 47 8.79 1.92 -6.66
N ASN A 48 9.17 0.74 -7.18
CA ASN A 48 9.37 0.55 -8.60
C ASN A 48 8.10 0.79 -9.41
N PHE A 49 6.94 0.33 -8.92
CA PHE A 49 5.67 0.63 -9.56
C PHE A 49 5.42 2.14 -9.59
N ASN A 50 5.50 2.82 -8.44
CA ASN A 50 5.12 4.22 -8.35
C ASN A 50 6.08 5.17 -9.09
N ASN A 51 7.37 4.82 -9.19
CA ASN A 51 8.35 5.61 -9.93
C ASN A 51 8.19 5.50 -11.45
N ASN A 52 7.65 4.37 -11.94
CA ASN A 52 7.52 4.11 -13.37
C ASN A 52 6.12 4.40 -13.93
N ASN A 53 5.15 4.75 -13.07
CA ASN A 53 3.74 4.79 -13.44
C ASN A 53 3.06 6.13 -13.12
N SER A 54 3.80 7.24 -13.21
CA SER A 54 3.33 8.59 -12.87
C SER A 54 2.10 9.05 -13.65
N ASP A 55 1.84 8.48 -14.83
CA ASP A 55 0.84 8.99 -15.77
C ASP A 55 -0.43 8.11 -15.86
N ALA A 56 -0.51 7.01 -15.10
CA ALA A 56 -1.57 5.99 -15.23
C ALA A 56 -2.79 6.17 -14.29
N GLY A 57 -2.91 7.31 -13.63
CA GLY A 57 -3.97 7.57 -12.65
C GLY A 57 -3.66 7.01 -11.25
N PRO A 58 -4.67 6.83 -10.38
CA PRO A 58 -4.44 6.46 -8.98
C PRO A 58 -3.82 5.07 -8.84
N THR A 59 -2.84 4.94 -7.94
CA THR A 59 -2.27 3.66 -7.54
C THR A 59 -3.23 2.97 -6.56
N ILE A 60 -3.85 1.87 -6.99
CA ILE A 60 -4.71 1.03 -6.14
C ILE A 60 -3.89 -0.12 -5.59
N VAL A 61 -3.89 -0.27 -4.27
CA VAL A 61 -3.20 -1.35 -3.57
C VAL A 61 -4.24 -2.25 -2.91
N CYS A 62 -4.12 -3.56 -3.17
CA CYS A 62 -4.79 -4.60 -2.39
C CYS A 62 -3.74 -5.44 -1.67
N MET A 63 -3.91 -5.62 -0.36
CA MET A 63 -3.08 -6.49 0.46
C MET A 63 -3.93 -7.56 1.15
N LYS A 64 -3.53 -8.82 1.02
CA LYS A 64 -4.10 -9.97 1.74
C LYS A 64 -3.11 -10.48 2.77
N TYR A 65 -3.62 -10.99 3.90
CA TYR A 65 -2.81 -11.52 5.00
C TYR A 65 -1.72 -10.55 5.51
N ALA A 66 -2.05 -9.26 5.51
CA ALA A 66 -1.20 -8.22 6.10
C ALA A 66 -1.36 -8.22 7.63
N LYS A 67 -0.32 -7.77 8.33
CA LYS A 67 -0.36 -7.59 9.77
C LYS A 67 -1.00 -6.25 10.10
N ALA A 68 -2.12 -6.27 10.80
CA ALA A 68 -2.67 -5.11 11.48
C ALA A 68 -2.05 -4.99 12.88
N LYS A 69 -1.62 -3.79 13.27
CA LYS A 69 -0.97 -3.54 14.56
C LYS A 69 -1.49 -2.23 15.15
N GLN A 70 -1.98 -2.31 16.38
CA GLN A 70 -2.32 -1.16 17.22
C GLN A 70 -1.44 -1.23 18.47
N GLU A 71 -0.66 -0.19 18.75
CA GLU A 71 0.21 -0.14 19.93
C GLU A 71 -0.20 0.97 20.88
N GLY A 72 -0.80 0.61 22.01
CA GLY A 72 -1.20 1.57 23.03
C GLY A 72 -2.10 2.68 22.47
N LYS A 73 -1.59 3.91 22.51
CA LYS A 73 -2.28 5.12 22.03
C LYS A 73 -2.06 5.43 20.55
N PHE A 74 -1.20 4.67 19.86
CA PHE A 74 -0.91 4.90 18.46
C PHE A 74 -2.04 4.39 17.56
N PRO A 75 -2.33 5.07 16.43
CA PRO A 75 -3.34 4.62 15.47
C PRO A 75 -3.08 3.21 14.96
N LEU A 76 -4.13 2.55 14.47
CA LEU A 76 -4.02 1.28 13.75
C LEU A 76 -3.11 1.46 12.53
N THR A 77 -2.14 0.56 12.36
CA THR A 77 -1.25 0.51 11.21
C THR A 77 -1.30 -0.86 10.55
N VAL A 78 -0.94 -0.91 9.27
CA VAL A 78 -0.86 -2.16 8.51
C VAL A 78 0.53 -2.33 7.92
N SER A 79 1.07 -3.54 7.94
CA SER A 79 2.37 -3.86 7.35
C SER A 79 2.39 -5.24 6.74
N ASN A 80 3.29 -5.48 5.78
CA ASN A 80 3.53 -6.84 5.30
C ASN A 80 4.20 -7.69 6.38
N THR A 81 3.91 -8.98 6.34
CA THR A 81 4.69 -10.03 7.03
C THR A 81 5.81 -10.51 6.12
N TRP A 82 6.73 -11.32 6.65
CA TRP A 82 7.87 -11.81 5.88
C TRP A 82 7.44 -12.69 4.69
N SER A 83 6.48 -13.60 4.88
CA SER A 83 6.21 -14.66 3.90
C SER A 83 4.73 -14.89 3.56
N THR A 84 3.80 -14.25 4.25
CA THR A 84 2.36 -14.56 4.08
C THR A 84 1.61 -13.47 3.33
N THR A 85 2.11 -12.24 3.35
CA THR A 85 1.38 -11.12 2.74
C THR A 85 1.39 -11.25 1.22
N GLU A 86 0.22 -11.12 0.62
CA GLU A 86 0.08 -10.96 -0.82
C GLU A 86 -0.15 -9.48 -1.10
N LEU A 87 0.64 -8.91 -2.03
CA LEU A 87 0.58 -7.51 -2.41
C LEU A 87 0.29 -7.39 -3.90
N PHE A 88 -0.85 -6.79 -4.22
CA PHE A 88 -1.32 -6.54 -5.57
C PHE A 88 -1.41 -5.03 -5.80
N ILE A 89 -0.80 -4.54 -6.88
CA ILE A 89 -0.73 -3.10 -7.18
C ILE A 89 -1.26 -2.87 -8.59
N ASN A 90 -2.44 -2.25 -8.70
CA ASN A 90 -3.16 -2.03 -9.96
C ASN A 90 -3.37 -3.27 -10.84
N GLU A 91 -3.14 -4.48 -10.32
CA GLU A 91 -3.30 -5.75 -11.03
C GLU A 91 -4.77 -6.05 -11.35
N GLY A 92 -5.02 -6.90 -12.35
CA GLY A 92 -6.36 -7.28 -12.84
C GLY A 92 -7.08 -8.27 -11.92
N LEU A 93 -7.25 -7.89 -10.64
CA LEU A 93 -8.04 -8.64 -9.68
C LEU A 93 -9.49 -8.12 -9.65
N PRO A 94 -10.49 -9.00 -9.51
CA PRO A 94 -11.89 -8.57 -9.43
C PRO A 94 -12.16 -7.50 -8.36
N GLU A 95 -11.48 -7.60 -7.22
CA GLU A 95 -11.57 -6.64 -6.11
C GLU A 95 -11.00 -5.26 -6.50
N ILE A 96 -9.87 -5.23 -7.23
CA ILE A 96 -9.23 -4.00 -7.71
C ILE A 96 -10.07 -3.35 -8.80
N ASP A 97 -10.59 -4.15 -9.74
CA ASP A 97 -11.43 -3.64 -10.82
C ASP A 97 -12.75 -3.07 -10.29
N ALA A 98 -13.36 -3.74 -9.30
CA ALA A 98 -14.54 -3.25 -8.62
C ALA A 98 -14.26 -1.95 -7.84
N PHE A 99 -13.10 -1.86 -7.18
CA PHE A 99 -12.68 -0.64 -6.48
C PHE A 99 -12.49 0.53 -7.45
N LYS A 100 -11.74 0.33 -8.54
CA LYS A 100 -11.50 1.34 -9.59
C LYS A 100 -12.81 1.86 -10.18
N LYS A 101 -13.75 0.97 -10.52
CA LYS A 101 -15.07 1.35 -11.05
C LYS A 101 -15.83 2.27 -10.10
N LYS A 102 -15.83 1.97 -8.80
CA LYS A 102 -16.50 2.79 -7.79
C LYS A 102 -15.81 4.12 -7.56
N LEU A 103 -14.47 4.13 -7.58
CA LEU A 103 -13.68 5.34 -7.39
C LEU A 103 -13.96 6.39 -8.47
N VAL A 104 -14.18 5.98 -9.72
CA VAL A 104 -14.53 6.88 -10.84
C VAL A 104 -15.97 7.39 -10.77
N SER A 105 -16.84 6.73 -9.98
CA SER A 105 -18.26 7.11 -9.81
C SER A 105 -18.54 8.00 -8.60
N LEU A 106 -17.50 8.34 -7.82
CA LEU A 106 -17.54 9.28 -6.70
C LEU A 106 -17.27 10.70 -7.21
#